data_AF-A0AAW3FHI6-F1
#
_entry.id   AF-A0AAW3FHI6-F1
#
_cell.length_a   1.000
_cell.length_b   1.000
_cell.length_c   1.000
_cell.angle_alpha   90.00
_cell.angle_beta   90.00
_cell.angle_gamma   90.00
#
_symmetry.space_group_name_H-M   'P 1'
#
loop_
_entity.id
_entity.type
_entity.pdbx_description
1 polymer ?
#
loop_
_entity_poly.entity_id
_entity_poly.type
_entity_poly.pdbx_seq_one_letter_code
_entity_poly.pdbx_strand_id
1 'polypeptide(L)'
;MANIDAKLERFKKLCTDILSQSGNCKESQADMAAANTVPELVAVWLKYWHGLITEVPQQTIAALSEVYDDYKDEINAAGVYFNESTDKGEVLVSDCPNVLKFRDKAKVYVLGKAEVCAYDHVYVYADNEEAKVLLNDYSRGNIHKSTVHACDWSSVITDSKKVFCADAATVDITGGVVCDAGHREINAYKGSVVYSDLKKGITLDNTSKLLKKNS
;
A
#
# COMPACT_ATOMS: atom_id res chain seq x y z
N MET A 1 -6.52 -30.50 -22.31
CA MET A 1 -6.68 -29.16 -22.92
C MET A 1 -7.96 -28.44 -22.49
N ALA A 2 -9.10 -29.11 -22.27
CA ALA A 2 -10.37 -28.44 -21.89
C ALA A 2 -10.44 -27.76 -20.50
N ASN A 3 -9.47 -27.96 -19.60
CA ASN A 3 -9.52 -27.42 -18.22
C ASN A 3 -8.77 -26.07 -18.06
N ILE A 4 -7.87 -25.73 -19.00
CA ILE A 4 -7.10 -24.47 -18.97
C ILE A 4 -7.99 -23.31 -19.45
N ASP A 5 -8.78 -23.54 -20.51
CA ASP A 5 -9.68 -22.53 -21.07
C ASP A 5 -10.77 -22.10 -20.07
N ALA A 6 -11.35 -23.04 -19.32
CA ALA A 6 -12.41 -22.71 -18.35
C ALA A 6 -11.92 -21.85 -17.18
N LYS A 7 -10.69 -22.08 -16.70
CA LYS A 7 -10.11 -21.29 -15.61
C LYS A 7 -9.73 -19.89 -16.08
N LEU A 8 -9.20 -19.75 -17.29
CA LEU A 8 -8.84 -18.45 -17.85
C LEU A 8 -10.08 -17.59 -18.09
N GLU A 9 -11.14 -18.19 -18.66
CA GLU A 9 -12.43 -17.51 -18.83
C GLU A 9 -13.05 -17.09 -17.49
N ARG A 10 -12.89 -17.90 -16.43
CA ARG A 10 -13.30 -17.52 -15.07
C ARG A 10 -12.52 -16.30 -14.57
N PHE A 11 -11.21 -16.28 -14.73
CA PHE A 11 -10.39 -15.13 -14.32
C PHE A 11 -10.74 -13.88 -15.11
N LYS A 12 -10.84 -13.99 -16.44
CA LYS A 12 -11.26 -12.90 -17.33
C LYS A 12 -12.64 -12.34 -16.95
N LYS A 13 -13.59 -13.21 -16.60
CA LYS A 13 -14.90 -12.80 -16.11
C LYS A 13 -14.81 -12.02 -14.80
N LEU A 14 -14.08 -12.53 -13.80
CA LEU A 14 -13.85 -11.82 -12.54
C LEU A 14 -13.26 -10.42 -12.77
N CYS A 15 -12.22 -10.34 -13.59
CA CYS A 15 -11.58 -9.08 -13.95
C CYS A 15 -12.55 -8.09 -14.60
N THR A 16 -13.40 -8.57 -15.51
CA THR A 16 -14.41 -7.76 -16.21
C THR A 16 -15.47 -7.26 -15.23
N ASP A 17 -15.95 -8.12 -14.34
CA ASP A 17 -16.96 -7.80 -13.35
C ASP A 17 -16.44 -6.75 -12.35
N ILE A 18 -15.18 -6.85 -11.92
CA ILE A 18 -14.52 -5.85 -11.05
C ILE A 18 -14.42 -4.50 -11.74
N LEU A 19 -13.89 -4.48 -12.97
CA LEU A 19 -13.73 -3.24 -13.71
C LEU A 19 -15.06 -2.56 -14.04
N SER A 20 -16.14 -3.34 -14.21
CA SER A 20 -17.49 -2.79 -14.41
C SER A 20 -18.02 -2.03 -13.19
N GLN A 21 -17.50 -2.32 -12.00
CA GLN A 21 -17.85 -1.65 -10.75
C GLN A 21 -16.96 -0.43 -10.47
N SER A 22 -15.76 -0.39 -11.04
CA SER A 22 -14.91 0.81 -11.06
C SER A 22 -15.46 1.85 -12.06
N GLY A 23 -15.17 3.13 -11.86
CA GLY A 23 -15.57 4.21 -12.76
C GLY A 23 -15.02 4.11 -14.20
N ASN A 24 -14.20 3.11 -14.51
CA ASN A 24 -13.47 2.94 -15.77
C ASN A 24 -14.30 2.32 -16.91
N CYS A 25 -15.56 2.71 -17.03
CA CYS A 25 -16.67 1.88 -17.56
C CYS A 25 -16.51 1.22 -18.93
N LYS A 26 -16.01 1.87 -20.00
CA LYS A 26 -16.06 1.27 -21.36
C LYS A 26 -14.74 0.79 -21.93
N GLU A 27 -13.68 1.58 -21.74
CA GLU A 27 -12.36 1.25 -22.29
C GLU A 27 -11.76 0.04 -21.56
N SER A 28 -11.87 0.01 -20.22
CA SER A 28 -11.33 -1.10 -19.43
C SER A 28 -12.01 -2.45 -19.75
N GLN A 29 -13.31 -2.44 -20.05
CA GLN A 29 -14.04 -3.63 -20.48
C GLN A 29 -13.60 -4.11 -21.87
N ALA A 30 -13.34 -3.19 -22.80
CA ALA A 30 -12.85 -3.53 -24.13
C ALA A 30 -11.43 -4.13 -24.07
N ASP A 31 -10.54 -3.52 -23.28
CA ASP A 31 -9.20 -4.01 -23.04
C ASP A 31 -9.22 -5.40 -22.38
N MET A 32 -10.09 -5.59 -21.38
CA MET A 32 -10.25 -6.88 -20.71
C MET A 32 -10.80 -7.95 -21.64
N ALA A 33 -11.76 -7.60 -22.49
CA ALA A 33 -12.31 -8.50 -23.50
C ALA A 33 -11.27 -8.91 -24.56
N ALA A 34 -10.33 -8.03 -24.89
CA ALA A 34 -9.27 -8.28 -25.86
C ALA A 34 -8.13 -9.16 -25.32
N ALA A 35 -7.94 -9.22 -24.00
CA ALA A 35 -6.92 -10.05 -23.36
C ALA A 35 -7.29 -11.55 -23.43
N ASN A 36 -6.33 -12.39 -23.84
CA ASN A 36 -6.49 -13.83 -24.04
C ASN A 36 -5.45 -14.67 -23.29
N THR A 37 -4.61 -14.03 -22.48
CA THR A 37 -3.61 -14.69 -21.63
C THR A 37 -3.55 -14.02 -20.26
N VAL A 38 -3.08 -14.74 -19.25
CA VAL A 38 -2.92 -14.18 -17.90
C VAL A 38 -2.04 -12.92 -17.87
N PRO A 39 -0.86 -12.89 -18.53
CA PRO A 39 -0.06 -11.66 -18.57
C PRO A 39 -0.77 -10.47 -19.21
N GLU A 40 -1.59 -10.69 -20.25
CA GLU A 40 -2.39 -9.63 -20.85
C GLU A 40 -3.48 -9.13 -19.87
N LEU A 41 -4.16 -10.03 -19.16
CA LEU A 41 -5.15 -9.65 -18.13
C LEU A 41 -4.49 -8.80 -17.03
N VAL A 42 -3.30 -9.22 -16.55
CA VAL A 42 -2.53 -8.48 -15.56
C VAL A 42 -2.05 -7.14 -16.10
N ALA A 43 -1.65 -7.05 -17.37
CA ALA A 43 -1.28 -5.78 -17.99
C ALA A 43 -2.46 -4.79 -18.02
N VAL A 44 -3.67 -5.26 -18.27
CA VAL A 44 -4.88 -4.43 -18.18
C VAL A 44 -5.13 -4.00 -16.73
N TRP A 45 -4.94 -4.89 -15.75
CA TRP A 45 -5.02 -4.51 -14.33
C TRP A 45 -4.01 -3.43 -13.97
N LEU A 46 -2.76 -3.55 -14.42
CA LEU A 46 -1.72 -2.55 -14.18
C LEU A 46 -2.08 -1.20 -14.82
N LYS A 47 -2.69 -1.20 -16.02
CA LYS A 47 -3.19 0.02 -16.68
C LYS A 47 -4.25 0.73 -15.82
N TYR A 48 -5.12 -0.02 -15.15
CA TYR A 48 -6.21 0.50 -14.31
C TYR A 48 -5.96 0.34 -12.81
N TRP A 49 -4.71 0.14 -12.40
CA TRP A 49 -4.35 -0.33 -11.07
C TRP A 49 -4.89 0.57 -9.97
N HIS A 50 -4.76 1.89 -10.15
CA HIS A 50 -5.22 2.87 -9.17
C HIS A 50 -6.72 2.75 -8.89
N GLY A 51 -7.56 2.58 -9.91
CA GLY A 51 -9.00 2.40 -9.71
C GLY A 51 -9.32 1.08 -9.02
N LEU A 52 -8.59 0.01 -9.35
CA LEU A 52 -8.77 -1.30 -8.72
C LEU A 52 -8.47 -1.29 -7.21
N ILE A 53 -7.43 -0.57 -6.80
CA ILE A 53 -7.00 -0.52 -5.39
C ILE A 53 -7.74 0.54 -4.56
N THR A 54 -8.32 1.59 -5.16
CA THR A 54 -8.99 2.66 -4.40
C THR A 54 -10.51 2.60 -4.47
N GLU A 55 -11.10 2.16 -5.59
CA GLU A 55 -12.55 2.15 -5.78
C GLU A 55 -13.18 0.80 -5.46
N VAL A 56 -12.49 -0.30 -5.78
CA VAL A 56 -12.97 -1.68 -5.61
C VAL A 56 -11.95 -2.62 -4.95
N PRO A 57 -11.30 -2.22 -3.84
CA PRO A 57 -10.18 -2.94 -3.25
C PRO A 57 -10.51 -4.38 -2.83
N GLN A 58 -11.69 -4.60 -2.24
CA GLN A 58 -12.08 -5.91 -1.71
C GLN A 58 -12.34 -6.92 -2.82
N GLN A 59 -12.93 -6.48 -3.93
CA GLN A 59 -13.17 -7.33 -5.09
C GLN A 59 -11.85 -7.69 -5.78
N THR A 60 -10.91 -6.74 -5.87
CA THR A 60 -9.55 -6.98 -6.37
C THR A 60 -8.81 -8.03 -5.53
N ILE A 61 -8.87 -7.93 -4.20
CA ILE A 61 -8.31 -8.93 -3.27
C ILE A 61 -8.95 -10.30 -3.48
N ALA A 62 -10.29 -10.35 -3.53
CA ALA A 62 -11.02 -11.62 -3.66
C ALA A 62 -10.67 -12.33 -4.97
N ALA A 63 -10.58 -11.60 -6.09
CA ALA A 63 -10.21 -12.18 -7.37
C ALA A 63 -8.77 -12.70 -7.37
N LEU A 64 -7.79 -11.93 -6.87
CA LEU A 64 -6.41 -12.43 -6.76
C LEU A 64 -6.34 -13.63 -5.82
N SER A 65 -6.97 -13.58 -4.65
CA SER A 65 -6.98 -14.72 -3.73
C SER A 65 -7.58 -15.99 -4.33
N GLU A 66 -8.53 -15.87 -5.26
CA GLU A 66 -9.17 -17.01 -5.92
C GLU A 66 -8.27 -17.66 -6.99
N VAL A 67 -7.47 -16.87 -7.70
CA VAL A 67 -6.74 -17.34 -8.89
C VAL A 67 -5.22 -17.40 -8.71
N TYR A 68 -4.66 -16.78 -7.66
CA TYR A 68 -3.23 -16.57 -7.55
C TYR A 68 -2.44 -17.87 -7.50
N ASP A 69 -2.88 -18.85 -6.71
CA ASP A 69 -2.18 -20.14 -6.61
C ASP A 69 -2.18 -20.92 -7.94
N ASP A 70 -3.20 -20.72 -8.77
CA ASP A 70 -3.33 -21.38 -10.08
C ASP A 70 -2.44 -20.73 -11.16
N TYR A 71 -2.15 -19.43 -11.04
CA TYR A 71 -1.46 -18.63 -12.06
C TYR A 71 -0.28 -17.82 -11.51
N LYS A 72 0.29 -18.26 -10.40
CA LYS A 72 1.32 -17.52 -9.66
C LYS A 72 2.48 -17.15 -10.56
N ASP A 73 2.98 -18.09 -11.33
CA ASP A 73 4.16 -17.89 -12.16
C ASP A 73 3.90 -16.87 -13.27
N GLU A 74 2.73 -16.92 -13.91
CA GLU A 74 2.32 -15.98 -14.95
C GLU A 74 2.03 -14.57 -14.40
N ILE A 75 1.39 -14.48 -13.24
CA ILE A 75 1.07 -13.21 -12.56
C ILE A 75 2.38 -12.54 -12.07
N ASN A 76 3.27 -13.31 -11.44
CA ASN A 76 4.57 -12.83 -10.98
C ASN A 76 5.47 -12.42 -12.15
N ALA A 77 5.47 -13.17 -13.25
CA ALA A 77 6.19 -12.81 -14.48
C ALA A 77 5.66 -11.50 -15.09
N ALA A 78 4.36 -11.23 -14.95
CA ALA A 78 3.73 -9.97 -15.34
C ALA A 78 3.94 -8.82 -14.32
N GLY A 79 4.61 -9.08 -13.19
CA GLY A 79 5.04 -8.06 -12.24
C GLY A 79 4.05 -7.73 -11.14
N VAL A 80 3.03 -8.56 -10.92
CA VAL A 80 2.11 -8.47 -9.78
C VAL A 80 2.38 -9.60 -8.81
N TYR A 81 2.34 -9.31 -7.51
CA TYR A 81 2.57 -10.29 -6.44
C TYR A 81 1.43 -10.19 -5.41
N PHE A 82 1.08 -11.29 -4.77
CA PHE A 82 0.00 -11.33 -3.78
C PHE A 82 0.48 -12.00 -2.49
N ASN A 83 0.42 -11.27 -1.37
CA ASN A 83 0.86 -11.73 -0.04
C ASN A 83 2.28 -12.32 0.04
N GLU A 84 3.16 -11.95 -0.88
CA GLU A 84 4.54 -12.43 -0.90
C GLU A 84 5.54 -11.28 -1.07
N SER A 85 6.74 -11.51 -0.53
CA SER A 85 7.83 -10.53 -0.59
C SER A 85 8.55 -10.60 -1.93
N THR A 86 8.91 -9.43 -2.46
CA THR A 86 9.63 -9.25 -3.72
C THR A 86 10.49 -7.98 -3.64
N ASP A 87 11.46 -7.85 -4.53
CA ASP A 87 12.32 -6.67 -4.67
C ASP A 87 11.78 -5.66 -5.70
N LYS A 88 10.71 -6.01 -6.45
CA LYS A 88 10.16 -5.20 -7.54
C LYS A 88 8.70 -5.54 -7.85
N GLY A 89 8.07 -4.69 -8.66
CA GLY A 89 6.70 -4.89 -9.13
C GLY A 89 5.66 -4.33 -8.17
N GLU A 90 4.40 -4.58 -8.48
CA GLU A 90 3.25 -4.18 -7.67
C GLU A 90 2.84 -5.36 -6.76
N VAL A 91 2.71 -5.12 -5.46
CA VAL A 91 2.37 -6.15 -4.47
C VAL A 91 1.06 -5.79 -3.82
N LEU A 92 0.06 -6.67 -3.91
CA LEU A 92 -1.17 -6.55 -3.15
C LEU A 92 -1.08 -7.40 -1.88
N VAL A 93 -1.32 -6.78 -0.73
CA VAL A 93 -1.30 -7.44 0.58
C VAL A 93 -2.70 -7.40 1.18
N SER A 94 -3.31 -8.57 1.29
CA SER A 94 -4.56 -8.80 2.02
C SER A 94 -4.29 -9.18 3.47
N ASP A 95 -5.28 -9.77 4.14
CA ASP A 95 -5.08 -10.37 5.46
C ASP A 95 -3.95 -11.40 5.39
N CYS A 96 -2.89 -11.16 6.15
CA CYS A 96 -1.70 -12.00 6.15
C CYS A 96 -1.16 -12.09 7.59
N PRO A 97 -1.08 -13.29 8.18
CA PRO A 97 -0.58 -13.46 9.54
C PRO A 97 0.95 -13.29 9.63
N ASN A 98 1.64 -13.36 8.50
CA ASN A 98 3.09 -13.29 8.43
C ASN A 98 3.55 -11.85 8.23
N VAL A 99 4.66 -11.49 8.86
CA VAL A 99 5.34 -10.21 8.58
C VAL A 99 6.01 -10.29 7.21
N LEU A 100 5.60 -9.45 6.28
CA LEU A 100 6.17 -9.37 4.94
C LEU A 100 7.26 -8.31 4.88
N LYS A 101 8.40 -8.62 4.24
CA LYS A 101 9.56 -7.73 4.19
C LYS A 101 9.94 -7.42 2.75
N PHE A 102 9.87 -6.14 2.39
CA PHE A 102 10.08 -5.66 1.04
C PHE A 102 11.36 -4.84 0.97
N ARG A 103 12.10 -4.99 -0.13
CA ARG A 103 13.36 -4.28 -0.38
C ARG A 103 13.37 -3.67 -1.76
N ASP A 104 14.39 -2.86 -2.00
CA ASP A 104 14.71 -2.30 -3.30
C ASP A 104 13.61 -1.41 -3.89
N LYS A 105 12.80 -1.87 -4.85
CA LYS A 105 11.88 -1.03 -5.65
C LYS A 105 10.45 -1.57 -5.71
N ALA A 106 10.06 -2.44 -4.79
CA ALA A 106 8.69 -2.91 -4.70
C ALA A 106 7.71 -1.75 -4.40
N LYS A 107 6.50 -1.84 -4.94
CA LYS A 107 5.38 -0.97 -4.61
C LYS A 107 4.30 -1.82 -3.95
N VAL A 108 3.99 -1.53 -2.70
CA VAL A 108 3.21 -2.40 -1.82
C VAL A 108 1.88 -1.72 -1.49
N TYR A 109 0.78 -2.43 -1.67
CA TYR A 109 -0.58 -1.98 -1.41
C TYR A 109 -1.18 -2.85 -0.31
N VAL A 110 -1.21 -2.33 0.92
CA VAL A 110 -1.70 -3.02 2.12
C VAL A 110 -3.15 -2.68 2.37
N LEU A 111 -4.05 -3.58 1.97
CA LEU A 111 -5.49 -3.38 2.03
C LEU A 111 -6.17 -4.33 3.04
N GLY A 112 -5.47 -5.35 3.52
CA GLY A 112 -5.92 -6.21 4.61
C GLY A 112 -5.16 -5.99 5.93
N LYS A 113 -5.50 -6.83 6.92
CA LYS A 113 -4.81 -6.92 8.20
C LYS A 113 -3.47 -7.62 8.02
N ALA A 114 -2.40 -6.83 7.92
CA ALA A 114 -1.04 -7.32 7.75
C ALA A 114 -0.01 -6.43 8.45
N GLU A 115 1.16 -7.00 8.69
CA GLU A 115 2.35 -6.28 9.13
C GLU A 115 3.40 -6.31 8.01
N VAL A 116 3.83 -5.13 7.57
CA VAL A 116 4.81 -4.98 6.49
C VAL A 116 6.01 -4.17 6.94
N CYS A 117 7.20 -4.60 6.52
CA CYS A 117 8.45 -3.86 6.67
C CYS A 117 8.98 -3.48 5.28
N ALA A 118 9.15 -2.19 5.04
CA ALA A 118 9.75 -1.64 3.83
C ALA A 118 11.16 -1.12 4.12
N TYR A 119 12.07 -1.38 3.20
CA TYR A 119 13.46 -0.94 3.21
C TYR A 119 13.82 -0.30 1.87
N ASP A 120 15.00 0.31 1.80
CA ASP A 120 15.58 0.90 0.58
C ASP A 120 14.64 1.91 -0.11
N HIS A 121 14.18 1.67 -1.34
CA HIS A 121 13.33 2.59 -2.11
C HIS A 121 11.90 2.10 -2.29
N VAL A 122 11.45 1.18 -1.43
CA VAL A 122 10.09 0.65 -1.45
C VAL A 122 9.07 1.76 -1.24
N TYR A 123 7.98 1.70 -2.00
CA TYR A 123 6.81 2.54 -1.79
C TYR A 123 5.69 1.71 -1.15
N VAL A 124 5.03 2.23 -0.13
CA VAL A 124 3.90 1.58 0.54
C VAL A 124 2.67 2.50 0.48
N TYR A 125 1.58 1.98 -0.03
CA TYR A 125 0.23 2.50 0.20
C TYR A 125 -0.47 1.57 1.19
N ALA A 126 -1.17 2.12 2.18
CA ALA A 126 -2.00 1.32 3.07
C ALA A 126 -3.32 2.04 3.36
N ASP A 127 -4.42 1.28 3.41
CA ASP A 127 -5.73 1.79 3.83
C ASP A 127 -6.48 0.73 4.63
N ASN A 128 -5.93 0.41 5.80
CA ASN A 128 -6.55 -0.53 6.73
C ASN A 128 -6.14 -0.18 8.17
N GLU A 129 -7.10 -0.05 9.08
CA GLU A 129 -6.84 0.36 10.47
C GLU A 129 -6.08 -0.71 11.27
N GLU A 130 -6.22 -1.99 10.91
CA GLU A 130 -5.53 -3.09 11.58
C GLU A 130 -4.15 -3.39 10.98
N ALA A 131 -3.75 -2.70 9.91
CA ALA A 131 -2.43 -2.84 9.33
C ALA A 131 -1.35 -2.11 10.13
N LYS A 132 -0.14 -2.65 10.07
CA LYS A 132 1.06 -2.06 10.65
C LYS A 132 2.13 -1.92 9.57
N VAL A 133 2.67 -0.72 9.45
CA VAL A 133 3.65 -0.38 8.41
C VAL A 133 4.91 0.14 9.06
N LEU A 134 6.02 -0.56 8.84
CA LEU A 134 7.36 -0.15 9.24
C LEU A 134 8.11 0.32 7.99
N LEU A 135 8.47 1.60 7.95
CA LEU A 135 9.25 2.22 6.89
C LEU A 135 10.67 2.46 7.42
N ASN A 136 11.67 1.97 6.71
CA ASN A 136 13.09 2.12 7.02
C ASN A 136 13.87 2.62 5.79
N ASP A 137 15.10 3.06 6.00
CA ASP A 137 15.97 3.60 4.96
C ASP A 137 15.24 4.68 4.13
N TYR A 138 15.43 4.72 2.82
CA TYR A 138 14.80 5.71 1.94
C TYR A 138 13.37 5.34 1.51
N SER A 139 12.70 4.45 2.25
CA SER A 139 11.37 3.97 1.87
C SER A 139 10.31 5.04 2.10
N ARG A 140 9.21 4.93 1.36
CA ARG A 140 8.18 5.98 1.29
C ARG A 140 6.80 5.40 1.52
N GLY A 141 5.98 6.11 2.29
CA GLY A 141 4.62 5.70 2.61
C GLY A 141 3.58 6.76 2.27
N ASN A 142 2.46 6.35 1.70
CA ASN A 142 1.19 7.07 1.75
C ASN A 142 0.18 6.21 2.52
N ILE A 143 0.05 6.46 3.81
CA ILE A 143 -0.56 5.52 4.75
C ILE A 143 -1.82 6.12 5.35
N HIS A 144 -2.94 5.44 5.17
CA HIS A 144 -4.24 5.84 5.70
C HIS A 144 -4.68 4.90 6.81
N LYS A 145 -5.11 5.48 7.95
CA LYS A 145 -5.71 4.79 9.11
C LYS A 145 -4.82 3.77 9.85
N SER A 146 -3.75 3.25 9.24
CA SER A 146 -2.89 2.20 9.80
C SER A 146 -1.99 2.69 10.94
N THR A 147 -1.31 1.78 11.64
CA THR A 147 -0.21 2.17 12.54
C THR A 147 1.08 2.30 11.75
N VAL A 148 1.82 3.40 11.93
CA VAL A 148 3.06 3.69 11.18
C VAL A 148 4.26 3.80 12.13
N HIS A 149 5.35 3.15 11.74
CA HIS A 149 6.69 3.36 12.29
C HIS A 149 7.60 3.82 11.16
N ALA A 150 8.06 5.08 11.19
CA ALA A 150 8.96 5.64 10.19
C ALA A 150 10.36 5.87 10.80
N CYS A 151 11.35 5.16 10.29
CA CYS A 151 12.74 5.17 10.77
C CYS A 151 13.73 5.44 9.63
N ASP A 152 14.99 5.68 9.99
CA ASP A 152 16.17 5.61 9.11
C ASP A 152 16.06 6.40 7.80
N TRP A 153 15.70 7.69 7.84
CA TRP A 153 15.50 8.54 6.65
C TRP A 153 14.26 8.26 5.80
N SER A 154 13.34 7.41 6.27
CA SER A 154 12.10 7.15 5.54
C SER A 154 11.19 8.38 5.54
N SER A 155 10.26 8.44 4.60
CA SER A 155 9.29 9.53 4.52
C SER A 155 7.86 9.01 4.45
N VAL A 156 6.95 9.58 5.23
CA VAL A 156 5.54 9.18 5.23
C VAL A 156 4.61 10.38 5.15
N ILE A 157 3.61 10.27 4.29
CA ILE A 157 2.40 11.11 4.29
C ILE A 157 1.28 10.28 4.89
N THR A 158 0.58 10.80 5.90
CA THR A 158 -0.40 9.99 6.62
C THR A 158 -1.50 10.78 7.32
N ASP A 159 -2.67 10.14 7.46
CA ASP A 159 -3.77 10.54 8.35
C ASP A 159 -3.97 9.56 9.52
N SER A 160 -2.96 8.73 9.78
CA SER A 160 -2.99 7.70 10.81
C SER A 160 -3.20 8.27 12.20
N LYS A 161 -3.96 7.55 13.03
CA LYS A 161 -4.21 7.96 14.42
C LYS A 161 -2.93 8.08 15.23
N LYS A 162 -1.93 7.25 14.94
CA LYS A 162 -0.67 7.19 15.66
C LYS A 162 0.50 6.86 14.74
N VAL A 163 1.55 7.67 14.83
CA VAL A 163 2.81 7.52 14.10
C VAL A 163 3.95 7.53 15.10
N PHE A 164 4.86 6.58 15.00
CA PHE A 164 6.15 6.60 15.68
C PHE A 164 7.21 7.00 14.65
N CYS A 165 8.08 7.94 14.99
CA CYS A 165 9.20 8.28 14.11
C CYS A 165 10.53 8.32 14.86
N ALA A 166 11.59 7.91 14.18
CA ALA A 166 12.95 7.86 14.71
C ALA A 166 13.98 8.03 13.57
N ASP A 167 15.25 8.19 13.96
CA ASP A 167 16.42 8.07 13.09
C ASP A 167 16.33 8.87 11.77
N ALA A 168 16.03 10.16 11.89
CA ALA A 168 15.97 11.12 10.78
C ALA A 168 14.84 10.88 9.76
N ALA A 169 13.73 10.26 10.18
CA ALA A 169 12.53 10.15 9.35
C ALA A 169 11.84 11.50 9.09
N THR A 170 11.12 11.59 7.96
CA THR A 170 10.26 12.71 7.59
C THR A 170 8.79 12.29 7.71
N VAL A 171 7.98 13.10 8.39
CA VAL A 171 6.55 12.81 8.62
C VAL A 171 5.70 14.00 8.22
N ASP A 172 4.83 13.82 7.23
CA ASP A 172 3.72 14.71 6.89
C ASP A 172 2.41 14.11 7.44
N ILE A 173 1.87 14.69 8.50
CA ILE A 173 0.71 14.15 9.21
C ILE A 173 -0.51 15.08 9.17
N THR A 174 -1.68 14.52 8.86
CA THR A 174 -2.97 15.22 8.86
C THR A 174 -3.91 14.60 9.90
N GLY A 175 -4.03 15.25 11.05
CA GLY A 175 -4.70 14.70 12.23
C GLY A 175 -3.91 13.58 12.91
N GLY A 176 -4.28 13.22 14.14
CA GLY A 176 -3.61 12.14 14.88
C GLY A 176 -2.41 12.59 15.71
N VAL A 177 -1.55 11.63 16.06
CA VAL A 177 -0.47 11.81 17.03
C VAL A 177 0.87 11.29 16.49
N VAL A 178 1.92 12.10 16.60
CA VAL A 178 3.31 11.69 16.36
C VAL A 178 4.04 11.53 17.69
N CYS A 179 4.63 10.35 17.89
CA CYS A 179 5.58 10.07 18.95
C CYS A 179 7.00 10.10 18.34
N ASP A 180 7.73 11.19 18.56
CA ASP A 180 9.00 11.45 17.87
C ASP A 180 10.21 11.09 18.73
N ALA A 181 11.00 10.08 18.36
CA ALA A 181 12.26 9.72 18.99
C ALA A 181 13.50 10.28 18.25
N GLY A 182 13.32 10.94 17.11
CA GLY A 182 14.41 11.49 16.30
C GLY A 182 13.98 11.72 14.85
N HIS A 183 13.43 12.90 14.55
CA HIS A 183 13.01 13.25 13.20
C HIS A 183 14.07 14.04 12.43
N ARG A 184 13.93 14.03 11.11
CA ARG A 184 14.52 15.04 10.23
C ARG A 184 13.57 16.20 10.02
N GLU A 185 12.30 15.88 9.75
CA GLU A 185 11.25 16.86 9.51
C GLU A 185 9.89 16.30 9.93
N ILE A 186 9.07 17.12 10.58
CA ILE A 186 7.67 16.81 10.88
C ILE A 186 6.82 17.99 10.44
N ASN A 187 5.89 17.78 9.51
CA ASN A 187 4.87 18.76 9.17
C ASN A 187 3.51 18.26 9.65
N ALA A 188 2.90 19.00 10.58
CA ALA A 188 1.70 18.58 11.27
C ALA A 188 0.52 19.52 10.99
N TYR A 189 -0.59 18.93 10.52
CA TYR A 189 -1.78 19.65 10.06
C TYR A 189 -3.05 19.13 10.73
N LYS A 190 -4.14 19.93 10.69
CA LYS A 190 -5.52 19.57 11.09
C LYS A 190 -5.61 18.95 12.50
N GLY A 191 -5.11 19.65 13.51
CA GLY A 191 -5.25 19.25 14.90
C GLY A 191 -4.28 18.15 15.35
N SER A 192 -3.21 17.93 14.58
CA SER A 192 -2.18 16.94 14.93
C SER A 192 -1.46 17.29 16.23
N VAL A 193 -1.06 16.27 16.97
CA VAL A 193 -0.28 16.42 18.21
C VAL A 193 1.08 15.77 18.04
N VAL A 194 2.15 16.55 18.18
CA VAL A 194 3.52 16.04 18.10
C VAL A 194 4.10 16.00 19.52
N TYR A 195 4.56 14.83 19.96
CA TYR A 195 5.31 14.66 21.20
C TYR A 195 6.81 14.59 20.88
N SER A 196 7.53 15.68 21.15
CA SER A 196 8.97 15.77 20.91
C SER A 196 9.68 16.63 21.96
N ASP A 197 10.95 16.34 22.21
CA ASP A 197 11.84 17.18 23.01
C ASP A 197 12.54 18.25 22.16
N LEU A 198 12.42 18.18 20.83
CA LEU A 198 13.03 19.09 19.86
C LEU A 198 11.95 19.89 19.14
N LYS A 199 12.21 21.17 18.92
CA LYS A 199 11.33 22.05 18.10
C LYS A 199 11.85 22.22 16.67
N LYS A 200 13.17 22.14 16.49
CA LYS A 200 13.80 22.34 15.18
C LYS A 200 13.39 21.22 14.24
N GLY A 201 12.95 21.57 13.02
CA GLY A 201 12.48 20.58 12.04
C GLY A 201 10.99 20.27 12.15
N ILE A 202 10.25 20.90 13.07
CA ILE A 202 8.80 20.72 13.22
C ILE A 202 8.05 21.96 12.73
N THR A 203 7.20 21.77 11.72
CA THR A 203 6.23 22.76 11.24
C THR A 203 4.84 22.37 11.71
N LEU A 204 4.10 23.31 12.30
CA LEU A 204 2.74 23.10 12.78
C LEU A 204 1.81 24.10 12.09
N ASP A 205 0.62 23.65 11.70
CA ASP A 205 -0.46 24.56 11.38
C ASP A 205 -1.06 25.21 12.64
N ASN A 206 -1.97 26.17 12.46
CA ASN A 206 -2.58 26.93 13.56
C ASN A 206 -3.44 26.08 14.52
N THR A 207 -3.74 24.83 14.16
CA THR A 207 -4.58 23.92 14.95
C THR A 207 -3.77 22.81 15.63
N SER A 208 -2.53 22.61 15.20
CA SER A 208 -1.65 21.55 15.65
C SER A 208 -0.75 22.03 16.80
N LYS A 209 -0.27 21.10 17.62
CA LYS A 209 0.51 21.45 18.81
C LYS A 209 1.70 20.52 19.03
N LEU A 210 2.78 21.12 19.53
CA LEU A 210 3.95 20.43 20.04
C LEU A 210 3.83 20.32 21.56
N LEU A 211 3.93 19.11 22.08
CA LEU A 211 3.98 18.79 23.50
C LEU A 211 5.33 18.14 23.82
N LYS A 212 5.84 18.41 25.03
CA LYS A 212 7.04 17.74 25.52
C LYS A 212 6.71 16.27 25.78
N LYS A 213 7.68 15.37 25.60
CA LYS A 213 7.50 13.99 26.03
C LYS A 213 7.35 13.95 27.55
N ASN A 214 6.33 13.26 28.03
CA ASN A 214 6.30 12.88 29.43
C ASN A 214 7.29 11.73 29.61
N SER A 215 8.38 12.01 30.31
CA SER A 215 9.38 11.03 30.76
C SER A 215 8.77 9.98 31.67
#